data_AF-A0A1D6MPA8-F1
#
_entry.id   AF-A0A1D6MPA8-F1
#
_cell.length_a   1.000
_cell.length_b   1.000
_cell.length_c   1.000
_cell.angle_alpha   90.00
_cell.angle_beta   90.00
_cell.angle_gamma   90.00
#
_symmetry.space_group_name_H-M   'P 1'
#
loop_
_entity.id
_entity.type
_entity.pdbx_description
1 polymer ?
#
loop_
_entity_poly.entity_id
_entity_poly.type
_entity_poly.pdbx_seq_one_letter_code
_entity_poly.pdbx_strand_id
1 'polypeptide(L)'
;MGRRLVIHIRITTFRNTEIDKWHRKIQVTTGAAALKGKLHAFNQNISDQVAGYMRDPSRMINRMYLTNSAVRVFGKDVGEPGTAEEVRAFTTFPLKIFQTLFESAFYSLKKQQVKKRKLVDRRASKSRKIRYHVHEKITNFMAPEPMVLPPMAPKLFENLFGNSS
;
A
#
# COMPACT_ATOMS: atom_id res chain seq x y z
N MET A 1 -1.86 35.77 -27.87
CA MET A 1 -1.39 34.91 -26.75
C MET A 1 -2.00 35.21 -25.37
N GLY A 2 -2.85 36.24 -25.18
CA GLY A 2 -3.31 36.65 -23.84
C GLY A 2 -4.39 35.79 -23.17
N ARG A 3 -5.34 35.20 -23.92
CA ARG A 3 -6.49 34.49 -23.30
C ARG A 3 -6.09 33.21 -22.52
N ARG A 4 -5.03 32.51 -22.95
CA ARG A 4 -4.57 31.26 -22.33
C ARG A 4 -3.89 31.50 -20.97
N LEU A 5 -3.18 32.63 -20.83
CA LEU A 5 -2.55 33.04 -19.56
C LEU A 5 -3.59 33.47 -18.52
N VAL A 6 -4.62 34.22 -18.96
CA VAL A 6 -5.71 34.68 -18.08
C VAL A 6 -6.49 33.52 -17.46
N ILE A 7 -6.81 32.49 -18.26
CA ILE A 7 -7.52 31.30 -17.77
C ILE A 7 -6.67 30.56 -16.73
N HIS A 8 -5.37 30.42 -16.99
CA HIS A 8 -4.46 29.77 -16.06
C HIS A 8 -4.45 30.49 -14.71
N ILE A 9 -4.34 31.82 -14.69
CA ILE A 9 -4.31 32.61 -13.46
C ILE A 9 -5.59 32.41 -12.63
N ARG A 10 -6.77 32.47 -13.26
CA ARG A 10 -8.06 32.32 -12.56
C ARG A 10 -8.26 30.94 -11.91
N ILE A 11 -7.72 29.89 -12.54
CA ILE A 11 -7.89 28.50 -12.08
C ILE A 11 -6.74 28.07 -11.14
N THR A 12 -5.59 28.76 -11.16
CA THR A 12 -4.40 28.35 -10.39
C THR A 12 -4.69 28.16 -8.90
N THR A 13 -5.41 29.09 -8.25
CA THR A 13 -5.72 28.99 -6.82
C THR A 13 -6.56 27.75 -6.52
N PHE A 14 -7.66 27.55 -7.25
CA PHE A 14 -8.53 26.39 -7.09
C PHE A 14 -7.79 25.08 -7.33
N ARG A 15 -7.05 25.00 -8.46
CA ARG A 15 -6.23 23.84 -8.82
C ARG A 15 -5.23 23.49 -7.71
N ASN A 16 -4.48 24.48 -7.21
CA ASN A 16 -3.47 24.25 -6.17
C ASN A 16 -4.13 23.75 -4.88
N THR A 17 -5.26 24.35 -4.47
CA THR A 17 -5.98 23.91 -3.25
C THR A 17 -6.50 22.49 -3.33
N GLU A 18 -7.06 22.08 -4.47
CA GLU A 18 -7.57 20.72 -4.68
C GLU A 18 -6.41 19.72 -4.71
N ILE A 19 -5.32 20.02 -5.43
CA ILE A 19 -4.15 19.15 -5.51
C ILE A 19 -3.55 18.89 -4.12
N ASP A 20 -3.37 19.93 -3.31
CA ASP A 20 -2.78 19.79 -1.97
C ASP A 20 -3.73 19.08 -0.98
N LYS A 21 -5.04 19.23 -1.17
CA LYS A 21 -6.06 18.48 -0.42
C LYS A 21 -6.00 16.99 -0.73
N TRP A 22 -5.90 16.63 -2.00
CA TRP A 22 -5.73 15.23 -2.42
C TRP A 22 -4.39 14.65 -1.97
N HIS A 23 -3.31 15.43 -2.03
CA HIS A 23 -2.00 15.03 -1.52
C HIS A 23 -2.05 14.63 -0.04
N ARG A 24 -2.62 15.49 0.82
CA ARG A 24 -2.78 15.21 2.27
C ARG A 24 -3.63 13.97 2.52
N LYS A 25 -4.70 13.78 1.75
CA LYS A 25 -5.58 12.60 1.88
C LYS A 25 -4.83 11.30 1.57
N ILE A 26 -3.97 11.31 0.55
CA ILE A 26 -3.13 10.16 0.19
C ILE A 26 -2.10 9.88 1.30
N GLN A 27 -1.41 10.91 1.80
CA GLN A 27 -0.45 10.73 2.89
C GLN A 27 -1.07 10.10 4.15
N VAL A 28 -2.28 10.52 4.54
CA VAL A 28 -3.01 9.95 5.69
C VAL A 28 -3.41 8.49 5.44
N THR A 29 -3.77 8.15 4.20
CA THR A 29 -4.21 6.80 3.82
C THR A 29 -3.04 5.81 3.73
N THR A 30 -1.86 6.25 3.28
CA THR A 30 -0.65 5.43 3.15
C THR A 30 0.03 5.14 4.52
N GLY A 31 -0.36 5.85 5.58
CA GLY A 31 0.17 5.66 6.93
C GLY A 31 1.51 6.36 7.14
N ALA A 32 1.59 7.22 8.16
CA ALA A 32 2.76 8.06 8.45
C ALA A 32 4.07 7.26 8.69
N ALA A 33 3.99 5.96 8.99
CA ALA A 33 5.14 5.09 9.21
C ALA A 33 5.90 4.74 7.90
N ALA A 34 5.25 4.75 6.74
CA ALA A 34 5.90 4.43 5.46
C ALA A 34 6.68 5.61 4.86
N LEU A 35 6.38 6.83 5.29
CA LEU A 35 6.95 8.08 4.74
C LEU A 35 7.86 8.82 5.73
N LYS A 36 8.12 8.25 6.93
CA LYS A 36 8.92 8.87 7.99
C LYS A 36 10.43 8.85 7.71
N GLY A 37 10.83 9.12 6.47
CA GLY A 37 12.19 9.53 6.13
C GLY A 37 12.34 11.03 6.33
N LYS A 38 13.44 11.47 6.95
CA LYS A 38 13.78 12.86 7.32
C LYS A 38 14.05 13.78 6.10
N LEU A 39 13.32 13.60 5.00
CA LEU A 39 13.55 14.25 3.72
C LEU A 39 12.57 15.42 3.56
N HIS A 40 13.11 16.64 3.53
CA HIS A 40 12.35 17.88 3.41
C HIS A 40 11.41 17.91 2.19
N ALA A 41 11.76 17.19 1.11
CA ALA A 41 10.96 17.09 -0.11
C ALA A 41 9.58 16.43 0.10
N PHE A 42 9.44 15.54 1.09
CA PHE A 42 8.14 14.88 1.36
C PHE A 42 7.24 15.67 2.31
N ASN A 43 7.75 16.74 2.92
CA ASN A 43 7.02 17.61 3.84
C ASN A 43 6.55 18.92 3.18
N GLN A 44 6.73 19.09 1.87
CA GLN A 44 6.26 20.26 1.12
C GLN A 44 5.02 19.92 0.31
N ASN A 45 4.09 20.88 0.21
CA ASN A 45 2.92 20.76 -0.66
C ASN A 45 3.35 20.58 -2.12
N ILE A 46 2.55 19.86 -2.91
CA ILE A 46 2.86 19.60 -4.32
C ILE A 46 2.87 20.91 -5.10
N SER A 47 1.96 21.83 -4.78
CA SER A 47 1.91 23.15 -5.39
C SER A 47 3.22 23.93 -5.22
N ASP A 48 3.83 23.89 -4.03
CA ASP A 48 5.11 24.54 -3.72
C ASP A 48 6.28 23.89 -4.45
N GLN A 49 6.30 22.56 -4.54
CA GLN A 49 7.31 21.82 -5.31
C GLN A 49 7.26 22.20 -6.79
N VAL A 50 6.05 22.20 -7.38
CA VAL A 50 5.84 22.59 -8.77
C VAL A 50 6.23 24.05 -8.99
N ALA A 51 5.88 24.97 -8.09
CA ALA A 51 6.28 26.37 -8.17
C ALA A 51 7.81 26.53 -8.14
N GLY A 52 8.51 25.75 -7.31
CA GLY A 52 9.97 25.69 -7.28
C GLY A 52 10.56 25.22 -8.61
N TYR A 53 10.01 24.16 -9.20
CA TYR A 53 10.46 23.66 -10.51
C TYR A 53 10.15 24.61 -11.67
N MET A 54 9.02 25.32 -11.61
CA MET A 54 8.64 26.28 -12.64
C MET A 54 9.46 27.57 -12.60
N ARG A 55 10.21 27.84 -11.52
CA ARG A 55 11.19 28.95 -11.47
C ARG A 55 12.40 28.71 -12.36
N ASP A 56 12.88 27.46 -12.47
CA ASP A 56 13.95 27.08 -13.40
C ASP A 56 13.62 25.73 -14.08
N PRO A 57 12.83 25.76 -15.17
CA PRO A 57 12.42 24.56 -15.86
C PRO A 57 13.54 23.93 -16.70
N SER A 58 14.65 24.66 -16.92
CA SER A 58 15.74 24.28 -17.83
C SER A 58 16.31 22.91 -17.50
N ARG A 59 16.52 22.64 -16.21
CA ARG A 59 17.07 21.35 -15.75
C ARG A 59 16.14 20.17 -16.02
N MET A 60 14.83 20.37 -15.88
CA MET A 60 13.83 19.33 -16.16
C MET A 60 13.72 19.10 -17.66
N ILE A 61 13.64 20.18 -18.43
CA ILE A 61 13.59 20.15 -19.89
C ILE A 61 14.80 19.40 -20.45
N ASN A 62 16.00 19.67 -19.94
CA ASN A 62 17.24 18.99 -20.34
C ASN A 62 17.27 17.48 -19.99
N ARG A 63 16.53 17.05 -18.96
CA ARG A 63 16.34 15.62 -18.65
C ARG A 63 15.25 14.96 -19.49
N MET A 64 14.27 15.75 -19.95
CA MET A 64 13.09 15.27 -20.66
C MET A 64 13.34 15.16 -22.16
N TYR A 65 14.28 15.92 -22.71
CA TYR A 65 14.84 15.62 -24.02
C TYR A 65 15.45 14.22 -23.98
N LEU A 66 15.02 13.35 -24.89
CA LEU A 66 15.77 12.14 -25.21
C LEU A 66 17.19 12.58 -25.53
N THR A 67 18.17 12.11 -24.73
CA THR A 67 19.54 12.11 -25.20
C THR A 67 19.52 11.25 -26.44
N ASN A 68 19.49 11.89 -27.61
CA ASN A 68 19.88 11.27 -28.86
C ASN A 68 21.36 10.94 -28.65
N SER A 69 21.63 9.81 -27.98
CA SER A 69 22.96 9.27 -27.86
C SER A 69 23.49 9.21 -29.28
N ALA A 70 24.70 9.72 -29.45
CA ALA A 70 25.49 9.77 -30.66
C ALA A 70 25.81 8.36 -31.24
N VAL A 71 24.81 7.50 -31.31
CA VAL A 71 24.81 6.23 -32.00
C VAL A 71 24.12 6.51 -33.31
N ARG A 72 24.93 6.81 -34.32
CA ARG A 72 24.50 6.80 -35.71
C ARG A 72 23.97 5.39 -35.99
N VAL A 73 22.64 5.25 -36.05
CA VAL A 73 22.00 4.02 -36.50
C VAL A 73 22.55 3.74 -37.89
N PHE A 74 23.29 2.65 -38.02
CA PHE A 74 23.89 2.23 -39.28
C PHE A 74 22.74 1.88 -40.24
N GLY A 75 22.63 2.60 -41.36
CA GLY A 75 21.64 2.33 -42.42
C GLY A 75 20.64 3.43 -42.76
N LYS A 76 20.78 4.68 -42.30
CA LYS A 76 19.95 5.78 -42.80
C LYS A 76 20.65 6.54 -43.93
N ASP A 77 20.48 6.04 -45.14
CA ASP A 77 20.71 6.82 -46.35
C ASP A 77 19.68 7.93 -46.45
N VAL A 78 20.13 9.06 -46.97
CA VAL A 78 19.42 10.34 -47.03
C VAL A 78 18.29 10.23 -48.05
N GLY A 79 17.03 10.36 -47.63
CA GLY A 79 15.90 10.42 -48.55
C GLY A 79 14.52 10.61 -47.89
N GLU A 80 13.90 11.75 -48.23
CA GLU A 80 12.46 12.09 -48.23
C GLU A 80 11.68 12.31 -46.90
N PRO A 81 10.80 13.33 -46.85
CA PRO A 81 10.00 13.68 -45.67
C PRO A 81 8.73 12.84 -45.53
N GLY A 82 8.67 12.10 -44.42
CA GLY A 82 7.48 11.86 -43.58
C GLY A 82 6.15 11.51 -44.26
N THR A 83 5.92 10.22 -44.49
CA THR A 83 4.58 9.66 -44.68
C THR A 83 3.76 9.77 -43.39
N ALA A 84 2.46 10.07 -43.51
CA ALA A 84 1.52 10.30 -42.41
C ALA A 84 1.37 9.13 -41.40
N GLU A 85 1.94 7.96 -41.71
CA GLU A 85 1.92 6.77 -40.87
C GLU A 85 2.94 6.85 -39.72
N GLU A 86 4.10 7.48 -39.91
CA GLU A 86 5.11 7.66 -38.84
C GLU A 86 4.61 8.63 -37.76
N VAL A 87 3.90 9.69 -38.16
CA VAL A 87 3.30 10.65 -37.22
C VAL A 87 2.19 10.01 -36.40
N ARG A 88 1.39 9.12 -37.01
CA ARG A 88 0.38 8.33 -36.29
C ARG A 88 1.02 7.35 -35.31
N ALA A 89 2.09 6.66 -35.69
CA ALA A 89 2.81 5.80 -34.75
C ALA A 89 3.31 6.63 -33.53
N PHE A 90 3.94 7.78 -33.77
CA PHE A 90 4.48 8.62 -32.71
C PHE A 90 3.42 9.15 -31.72
N THR A 91 2.19 9.41 -32.17
CA THR A 91 1.09 9.87 -31.29
C THR A 91 0.31 8.72 -30.64
N THR A 92 0.21 7.56 -31.29
CA THR A 92 -0.65 6.46 -30.83
C THR A 92 0.06 5.57 -29.80
N PHE A 93 1.37 5.36 -29.94
CA PHE A 93 2.16 4.58 -28.98
C PHE A 93 2.12 5.11 -27.54
N PRO A 94 2.36 6.41 -27.26
CA PRO A 94 2.31 6.93 -25.89
C PRO A 94 0.90 6.87 -25.27
N LEU A 95 -0.15 7.09 -26.07
CA LEU A 95 -1.54 6.95 -25.61
C LEU A 95 -1.88 5.51 -25.22
N LYS A 96 -1.43 4.54 -26.02
CA LYS A 96 -1.67 3.12 -25.76
C LYS A 96 -0.96 2.64 -24.48
N ILE A 97 0.28 3.08 -24.26
CA ILE A 97 1.04 2.79 -23.03
C ILE A 97 0.35 3.41 -21.82
N PHE A 98 -0.15 4.64 -21.93
CA PHE A 98 -0.86 5.28 -20.82
C PHE A 98 -2.11 4.50 -20.44
N GLN A 99 -2.86 4.02 -21.44
CA GLN A 99 -4.08 3.26 -21.25
C GLN A 99 -3.83 1.89 -20.58
N THR A 100 -2.77 1.18 -20.98
CA THR A 100 -2.40 -0.12 -20.38
C THR A 100 -1.85 0.03 -18.96
N LEU A 101 -1.08 1.07 -18.69
CA LEU A 101 -0.62 1.41 -17.34
C LEU A 101 -1.80 1.80 -16.44
N PHE A 102 -2.79 2.52 -16.97
CA PHE A 102 -3.98 2.90 -16.22
C PHE A 102 -4.84 1.68 -15.87
N GLU A 103 -5.12 0.79 -16.83
CA GLU A 103 -5.90 -0.44 -16.59
C GLU A 103 -5.22 -1.36 -15.59
N SER A 104 -3.91 -1.58 -15.71
CA SER A 104 -3.14 -2.42 -14.79
C SER A 104 -3.06 -1.84 -13.37
N ALA A 105 -2.88 -0.53 -13.25
CA ALA A 105 -2.93 0.17 -11.96
C ALA A 105 -4.33 0.09 -11.33
N PHE A 106 -5.39 0.27 -12.12
CA PHE A 106 -6.77 0.19 -11.66
C PHE A 106 -7.13 -1.22 -11.16
N TYR A 107 -6.71 -2.26 -11.88
CA TYR A 107 -6.91 -3.66 -11.47
C TYR A 107 -6.15 -4.01 -10.19
N SER A 108 -4.95 -3.45 -10.02
CA SER A 108 -4.12 -3.64 -8.81
C SER A 108 -4.75 -2.97 -7.58
N LEU A 109 -5.31 -1.77 -7.73
CA LEU A 109 -6.04 -1.06 -6.67
C LEU A 109 -7.32 -1.80 -6.24
N LYS A 110 -8.01 -2.45 -7.18
CA LYS A 110 -9.21 -3.26 -6.89
C LYS A 110 -8.88 -4.54 -6.09
N LYS A 111 -7.71 -5.15 -6.33
CA LYS A 111 -7.23 -6.33 -5.57
C LYS A 111 -6.78 -5.97 -4.15
N GLN A 112 -6.34 -4.74 -3.91
CA GLN A 112 -5.90 -4.26 -2.60
C GLN A 112 -7.04 -3.86 -1.66
N GLN A 113 -8.30 -3.98 -2.09
CA GLN A 113 -9.44 -3.78 -1.21
C GLN A 113 -9.44 -4.85 -0.10
N VAL A 114 -9.00 -4.47 1.09
CA VAL A 114 -8.96 -5.34 2.27
C VAL A 114 -10.38 -5.75 2.63
N LYS A 115 -10.75 -6.99 2.29
CA LYS A 115 -12.02 -7.57 2.71
C LYS A 115 -12.06 -7.59 4.23
N LYS A 116 -13.03 -6.89 4.84
CA LYS A 116 -13.24 -6.91 6.28
C LYS A 116 -13.54 -8.35 6.71
N ARG A 117 -12.61 -8.94 7.47
CA ARG A 117 -12.80 -10.28 8.05
C ARG A 117 -13.52 -10.11 9.39
N LYS A 118 -14.40 -11.05 9.70
CA LYS A 118 -15.05 -11.11 11.02
C LYS A 118 -13.97 -11.20 12.11
N LEU A 119 -14.19 -10.51 13.23
CA LEU A 119 -13.33 -10.64 14.39
C LEU A 119 -13.52 -12.03 14.98
N VAL A 120 -12.63 -12.94 14.64
CA VAL A 120 -12.62 -14.33 15.12
C VAL A 120 -11.51 -14.48 16.14
N ASP A 121 -11.80 -15.14 17.27
CA ASP A 121 -10.78 -15.53 18.24
C ASP A 121 -9.80 -16.55 17.58
N ARG A 122 -8.70 -16.01 17.03
CA ARG A 122 -7.66 -16.79 16.35
C ARG A 122 -6.87 -17.68 17.31
N ARG A 123 -6.91 -17.40 18.62
CA ARG A 123 -6.26 -18.25 19.62
C ARG A 123 -7.12 -19.49 19.87
N ALA A 124 -8.44 -19.34 19.89
CA ALA A 124 -9.38 -20.45 20.00
C ALA A 124 -9.39 -21.38 18.78
N SER A 125 -9.04 -20.91 17.57
CA SER A 125 -9.21 -21.67 16.32
C SER A 125 -8.26 -22.88 16.10
N LYS A 126 -7.54 -23.34 17.11
CA LYS A 126 -6.68 -24.54 17.04
C LYS A 126 -6.38 -25.12 18.43
N SER A 127 -7.39 -25.20 19.29
CA SER A 127 -7.31 -25.82 20.63
C SER A 127 -6.24 -25.25 21.57
N ARG A 128 -5.78 -24.01 21.36
CA ARG A 128 -4.86 -23.29 22.28
C ARG A 128 -5.59 -22.61 23.45
N LYS A 129 -6.91 -22.74 23.48
CA LYS A 129 -7.80 -22.26 24.54
C LYS A 129 -8.69 -23.43 24.93
N ILE A 130 -8.80 -23.69 26.23
CA ILE A 130 -9.67 -24.75 26.76
C ILE A 130 -11.11 -24.34 26.49
N ARG A 131 -11.90 -25.28 25.95
CA ARG A 131 -13.32 -25.09 25.65
C ARG A 131 -14.10 -26.18 26.36
N TYR A 132 -15.09 -25.78 27.14
CA TYR A 132 -15.98 -26.69 27.84
C TYR A 132 -17.10 -27.14 26.90
N HIS A 133 -16.75 -27.98 25.92
CA HIS A 133 -17.70 -28.69 25.08
C HIS A 133 -17.74 -30.16 25.49
N VAL A 134 -18.95 -30.69 25.66
CA VAL A 134 -19.14 -32.12 25.91
C VAL A 134 -18.91 -32.85 24.58
N HIS A 135 -18.00 -33.82 24.57
CA HIS A 135 -17.73 -34.66 23.41
C HIS A 135 -18.36 -36.03 23.62
N GLU A 136 -19.40 -36.35 22.84
CA GLU A 136 -20.23 -37.55 23.02
C GLU A 136 -19.42 -38.86 23.10
N LYS A 137 -18.35 -38.97 22.30
CA LYS A 137 -17.50 -40.16 22.23
C LYS A 137 -16.75 -40.49 23.51
N ILE A 138 -16.48 -39.51 24.38
CA ILE A 138 -15.68 -39.69 25.60
C ILE A 138 -16.51 -39.60 26.88
N THR A 139 -17.79 -39.21 26.81
CA THR A 139 -18.63 -38.97 28.00
C THR A 139 -18.74 -40.21 28.90
N ASN A 140 -18.81 -41.41 28.32
CA ASN A 140 -18.93 -42.68 29.05
C ASN A 140 -17.73 -43.61 28.76
N PHE A 141 -16.54 -43.07 28.55
CA PHE A 141 -15.39 -43.86 28.14
C PHE A 141 -14.89 -44.83 29.25
N MET A 142 -15.00 -44.43 30.51
CA MET A 142 -14.61 -45.26 31.66
C MET A 142 -15.61 -45.11 32.80
N ALA A 143 -15.82 -46.20 33.54
CA ALA A 143 -16.58 -46.15 34.79
C ALA A 143 -15.73 -45.51 35.89
N PRO A 144 -16.34 -44.80 36.86
CA PRO A 144 -15.61 -44.27 38.00
C PRO A 144 -15.09 -45.42 38.86
N GLU A 145 -13.79 -45.48 39.09
CA GLU A 145 -13.18 -46.40 40.04
C GLU A 145 -12.97 -45.70 41.39
N PRO A 146 -13.43 -46.30 42.51
CA PRO A 146 -13.24 -45.70 43.82
C PRO A 146 -11.76 -45.75 44.20
N MET A 147 -11.15 -44.59 44.38
CA MET A 147 -9.80 -44.50 44.92
C MET A 147 -9.84 -44.80 46.42
N VAL A 148 -9.21 -45.90 46.84
CA VAL A 148 -8.99 -46.21 48.25
C VAL A 148 -7.80 -45.38 48.73
N LEU A 149 -8.08 -44.30 49.45
CA LEU A 149 -7.05 -43.47 50.06
C LEU A 149 -6.42 -44.22 51.24
N PRO A 150 -5.08 -44.27 51.35
CA PRO A 150 -4.42 -44.79 52.54
C PRO A 150 -4.88 -44.02 53.78
N PRO A 151 -5.09 -44.69 54.93
CA PRO A 151 -5.60 -44.05 56.15
C PRO A 151 -4.69 -42.94 56.69
N MET A 152 -3.44 -42.90 56.24
CA MET A 152 -2.43 -41.93 56.66
C MET A 152 -2.43 -40.66 55.79
N ALA A 153 -3.10 -40.69 54.63
CA ALA A 153 -3.13 -39.61 53.66
C ALA A 153 -3.63 -38.26 54.22
N PRO A 154 -4.74 -38.16 54.97
CA PRO A 154 -5.21 -36.86 55.48
C PRO A 154 -4.18 -36.20 56.41
N LYS A 155 -3.60 -36.97 57.34
CA LYS A 155 -2.55 -36.48 58.25
C LYS A 155 -1.28 -36.05 57.50
N LEU A 156 -0.95 -36.75 56.42
CA LEU A 156 0.18 -36.39 55.56
C LEU A 156 -0.07 -35.09 54.78
N PHE A 157 -1.28 -34.90 54.25
CA PHE A 157 -1.64 -33.68 53.50
C PHE A 157 -1.70 -32.43 54.38
N GLU A 158 -2.15 -32.56 55.62
CA GLU A 158 -2.18 -31.46 56.59
C GLU A 158 -0.78 -30.95 56.94
N ASN A 159 0.21 -31.84 57.00
CA ASN A 159 1.58 -31.51 57.38
C ASN A 159 2.55 -31.50 56.17
N LEU A 160 2.04 -31.50 54.94
CA LEU A 160 2.83 -31.67 53.71
C LEU A 160 3.75 -30.47 53.46
N PHE A 161 3.24 -29.28 53.73
CA PHE A 161 3.99 -28.02 53.73
C PHE A 161 3.80 -27.40 55.11
N GLY A 162 4.90 -26.96 55.72
CA GLY A 162 4.96 -26.56 57.13
C GLY A 162 3.70 -25.81 57.57
N ASN A 163 3.10 -26.29 58.67
CA ASN A 163 1.77 -25.92 59.15
C ASN A 163 1.44 -24.45 58.87
N SER A 164 0.49 -24.21 57.95
CA SER A 164 -0.09 -22.89 57.79
C SER A 164 -0.85 -22.56 59.08
N SER A 165 -0.20 -21.78 59.94
CA SER A 165 -0.85 -21.17 61.10
C SER A 165 -2.02 -20.29 60.70
#